data_AF-A0A928WP34-F1
#
_entry.id   AF-A0A928WP34-F1
#
_cell.length_a   1.000
_cell.length_b   1.000
_cell.length_c   1.000
_cell.angle_alpha   90.00
_cell.angle_beta   90.00
_cell.angle_gamma   90.00
#
_symmetry.space_group_name_H-M   'P 1'
#
loop_
_entity.id
_entity.type
_entity.pdbx_description
1 polymer ?
#
loop_
_entity_poly.entity_id
_entity_poly.type
_entity_poly.pdbx_seq_one_letter_code
_entity_poly.pdbx_strand_id
1 'polypeptide(L)'
;MNYKRLILILGLTSLAAACSPTISSTAEENTRTPASTDKSTTTDDGEVPHEPTVKIPSESIEVQPAPIDNEQAVDETVGLVTTSIDSEPNAYETSPNDLLTTLGSDCDPRSIRYYRSQILSAPNSKVKAYATGLLTKTVSEERAERGREAGYCFGKVQDTANRQVVFQRANRADLTQKDDYEGGFVVFQPRSFSGGSSYLIGQSTVFYKGGESGIYVSIFDTATGEMDSYIKICQEEAKQGYGGSEYLGFSRPAEFVVSCYGERGEALETINLETGEVRRLSQRPASLTDYGTVESSFKAVRRDP
;
A
#
# COMPACT_ATOMS: atom_id res chain seq x y z
N MET A 1 22.75 16.82 -58.24
CA MET A 1 23.63 15.89 -58.98
C MET A 1 24.15 14.83 -58.02
N ASN A 2 24.07 13.57 -58.46
CA ASN A 2 24.76 12.36 -57.99
C ASN A 2 24.31 11.61 -56.72
N TYR A 3 23.65 10.49 -57.02
CA TYR A 3 23.34 9.30 -56.25
C TYR A 3 24.55 8.57 -55.65
N LYS A 4 24.29 7.79 -54.58
CA LYS A 4 24.74 6.41 -54.22
C LYS A 4 24.79 6.30 -52.69
N ARG A 5 24.37 5.24 -51.99
CA ARG A 5 24.01 3.86 -52.36
C ARG A 5 23.16 3.26 -51.23
N LEU A 6 22.13 2.52 -51.67
CA LEU A 6 21.32 1.55 -50.97
C LEU A 6 22.16 0.33 -50.59
N ILE A 7 22.04 -0.20 -49.36
CA ILE A 7 22.32 -1.63 -49.07
C ILE A 7 21.14 -2.19 -48.29
N LEU A 8 20.56 -3.21 -48.92
CA LEU A 8 19.45 -4.07 -48.51
C LEU A 8 20.08 -5.33 -47.88
N ILE A 9 19.63 -5.76 -46.69
CA ILE A 9 19.80 -7.14 -46.24
C ILE A 9 18.45 -7.65 -45.71
N LEU A 10 17.94 -8.66 -46.41
CA LEU A 10 16.81 -9.53 -46.07
C LEU A 10 17.38 -10.92 -45.71
N GLY A 11 16.68 -11.64 -44.84
CA GLY A 11 16.93 -13.05 -44.48
C GLY A 11 16.58 -13.28 -43.00
N LEU A 12 15.36 -13.63 -42.56
CA LEU A 12 14.45 -14.75 -42.88
C LEU A 12 14.98 -16.15 -42.48
N THR A 13 14.25 -16.72 -41.50
CA THR A 13 13.88 -18.15 -41.26
C THR A 13 14.62 -19.03 -40.25
N SER A 14 13.76 -19.68 -39.43
CA SER A 14 13.81 -21.09 -38.99
C SER A 14 14.83 -21.45 -37.90
N LEU A 15 14.63 -22.40 -36.96
CA LEU A 15 13.52 -23.14 -36.34
C LEU A 15 14.27 -24.15 -35.41
N ALA A 16 13.74 -24.42 -34.21
CA ALA A 16 13.92 -25.63 -33.39
C ALA A 16 15.36 -26.13 -33.03
N ALA A 17 15.61 -26.25 -31.72
CA ALA A 17 16.05 -27.53 -31.14
C ALA A 17 15.87 -27.50 -29.61
N ALA A 18 15.02 -28.40 -29.13
CA ALA A 18 14.89 -28.74 -27.72
C ALA A 18 16.11 -29.54 -27.26
N CYS A 19 16.64 -29.23 -26.08
CA CYS A 19 17.51 -30.11 -25.31
C CYS A 19 17.17 -29.99 -23.82
N SER A 20 16.46 -30.98 -23.31
CA SER A 20 16.53 -31.35 -21.89
C SER A 20 17.88 -32.01 -21.60
N PRO A 21 18.34 -31.94 -20.35
CA PRO A 21 18.83 -33.17 -19.75
C PRO A 21 18.17 -33.46 -18.41
N THR A 22 17.68 -34.69 -18.32
CA THR A 22 17.44 -35.45 -17.11
C THR A 22 18.79 -35.78 -16.46
N ILE A 23 18.97 -35.48 -15.16
CA ILE A 23 19.87 -36.24 -14.30
C ILE A 23 19.12 -36.59 -13.02
N SER A 24 19.18 -37.88 -12.72
CA SER A 24 18.67 -38.60 -11.56
C SER A 24 19.87 -39.07 -10.72
N SER A 25 19.77 -38.99 -9.39
CA SER A 25 20.26 -39.97 -8.38
C SER A 25 20.24 -39.28 -6.99
N THR A 26 19.33 -39.58 -6.06
CA THR A 26 19.36 -40.66 -5.03
C THR A 26 20.48 -40.59 -3.98
N ALA A 27 20.07 -40.87 -2.73
CA ALA A 27 20.83 -41.19 -1.51
C ALA A 27 21.46 -39.97 -0.79
N GLU A 28 21.45 -39.80 0.54
CA GLU A 28 21.26 -40.67 1.72
C GLU A 28 20.98 -39.71 2.91
N GLU A 29 19.91 -39.90 3.68
CA GLU A 29 19.93 -40.47 5.04
C GLU A 29 21.16 -40.08 5.90
N ASN A 30 20.97 -39.17 6.86
CA ASN A 30 21.67 -39.28 8.14
C ASN A 30 20.94 -38.57 9.29
N THR A 31 20.29 -39.41 10.07
CA THR A 31 19.88 -39.33 11.46
C THR A 31 20.87 -38.58 12.36
N ARG A 32 20.40 -37.59 13.14
CA ARG A 32 20.82 -37.35 14.54
C ARG A 32 19.98 -36.28 15.24
N THR A 33 19.09 -36.73 16.12
CA THR A 33 18.74 -36.05 17.37
C THR A 33 19.55 -36.75 18.48
N PRO A 34 20.02 -36.04 19.53
CA PRO A 34 19.26 -36.09 20.79
C PRO A 34 19.32 -34.83 21.67
N ALA A 35 18.30 -34.76 22.56
CA ALA A 35 18.28 -34.28 23.96
C ALA A 35 18.72 -32.83 24.27
N SER A 36 17.84 -31.97 24.82
CA SER A 36 17.29 -31.95 26.20
C SER A 36 18.34 -31.72 27.28
N THR A 37 18.34 -30.51 27.85
CA THR A 37 18.65 -30.30 29.27
C THR A 37 17.83 -29.14 29.84
N ASP A 38 17.01 -29.46 30.83
CA ASP A 38 16.42 -28.56 31.82
C ASP A 38 17.48 -27.72 32.56
N LYS A 39 17.11 -26.48 32.91
CA LYS A 39 17.38 -26.00 34.28
C LYS A 39 16.43 -24.87 34.68
N SER A 40 15.52 -25.23 35.57
CA SER A 40 14.82 -24.36 36.51
C SER A 40 15.80 -23.66 37.46
N THR A 41 15.60 -22.37 37.74
CA THR A 41 15.85 -21.83 39.09
C THR A 41 15.03 -20.55 39.34
N THR A 42 14.33 -20.58 40.45
CA THR A 42 13.44 -19.60 41.08
C THR A 42 14.20 -18.74 42.10
N THR A 43 13.79 -17.47 42.28
CA THR A 43 13.81 -16.58 43.48
C THR A 43 13.63 -15.14 42.94
N ASP A 44 12.54 -14.40 43.14
CA ASP A 44 11.82 -13.92 44.34
C ASP A 44 12.58 -12.92 45.22
N ASP A 45 11.80 -11.93 45.69
CA ASP A 45 12.11 -10.73 46.52
C ASP A 45 12.87 -9.59 45.81
N GLY A 46 12.44 -8.32 45.80
CA GLY A 46 11.49 -7.62 46.66
C GLY A 46 12.21 -6.43 47.30
N GLU A 47 12.21 -5.25 46.67
CA GLU A 47 12.60 -4.01 47.34
C GLU A 47 12.00 -2.76 46.68
N VAL A 48 11.10 -2.11 47.42
CA VAL A 48 10.60 -0.75 47.19
C VAL A 48 11.44 0.19 48.06
N PRO A 49 11.87 1.35 47.54
CA PRO A 49 11.73 2.53 48.38
C PRO A 49 11.31 3.83 47.64
N HIS A 50 10.36 4.50 48.30
CA HIS A 50 10.26 5.96 48.51
C HIS A 50 9.97 6.91 47.34
N GLU A 51 8.68 7.29 47.26
CA GLU A 51 8.24 8.62 46.79
C GLU A 51 8.71 9.73 47.74
N PRO A 52 9.21 10.86 47.21
CA PRO A 52 9.22 12.13 47.93
C PRO A 52 7.94 12.94 47.63
N THR A 53 7.13 13.12 48.67
CA THR A 53 5.96 14.00 48.72
C THR A 53 6.38 15.46 48.57
N VAL A 54 6.05 16.11 47.45
CA VAL A 54 6.18 17.58 47.30
C VAL A 54 4.83 18.23 47.63
N LYS A 55 4.81 18.98 48.74
CA LYS A 55 3.72 19.90 49.11
C LYS A 55 3.78 21.13 48.21
N ILE A 56 2.73 21.38 47.43
CA ILE A 56 2.51 22.65 46.73
C ILE A 56 1.40 23.40 47.49
N PRO A 57 1.61 24.68 47.87
CA PRO A 57 0.61 25.47 48.58
C PRO A 57 -0.57 25.81 47.67
N SER A 58 -1.77 25.73 48.26
CA SER A 58 -3.04 26.12 47.66
C SER A 58 -3.15 27.65 47.64
N GLU A 59 -2.93 28.27 46.48
CA GLU A 59 -3.41 29.63 46.21
C GLU A 59 -4.58 29.57 45.24
N SER A 60 -5.70 30.13 45.71
CA SER A 60 -6.96 30.32 45.01
C SER A 60 -6.78 31.40 43.93
N ILE A 61 -6.82 31.00 42.66
CA ILE A 61 -6.97 31.94 41.55
C ILE A 61 -8.43 31.88 41.11
N GLU A 62 -9.17 32.93 41.44
CA GLU A 62 -10.51 33.20 40.95
C GLU A 62 -10.40 33.68 39.49
N VAL A 63 -10.53 32.76 38.54
CA VAL A 63 -10.60 33.10 37.11
C VAL A 63 -12.07 33.35 36.76
N GLN A 64 -12.40 34.62 36.52
CA GLN A 64 -13.68 35.03 35.95
C GLN A 64 -13.86 34.40 34.55
N PRO A 65 -15.03 33.82 34.21
CA PRO A 65 -15.28 33.36 32.85
C PRO A 65 -15.44 34.58 31.93
N ALA A 66 -14.56 34.66 30.92
CA ALA A 66 -14.74 35.59 29.81
C ALA A 66 -16.02 35.23 29.02
N PRO A 67 -16.68 36.21 28.38
CA PRO A 67 -17.94 35.98 27.68
C PRO A 67 -17.73 35.05 26.49
N ILE A 68 -18.62 34.07 26.38
CA ILE A 68 -18.76 33.19 25.22
C ILE A 68 -19.54 33.98 24.17
N ASP A 69 -18.83 34.58 23.22
CA ASP A 69 -19.43 35.07 21.98
C ASP A 69 -19.05 34.11 20.83
N ASN A 70 -20.10 33.44 20.34
CA ASN A 70 -20.38 33.02 18.97
C ASN A 70 -19.23 32.42 18.12
N GLU A 71 -19.31 31.12 17.87
CA GLU A 71 -19.94 30.54 16.67
C GLU A 71 -19.05 30.65 15.42
N GLN A 72 -18.76 29.46 14.87
CA GLN A 72 -18.35 29.22 13.48
C GLN A 72 -17.02 29.82 13.03
N ALA A 73 -15.95 29.19 13.48
CA ALA A 73 -14.78 28.95 12.64
C ALA A 73 -14.31 27.51 12.84
N VAL A 74 -15.20 26.55 12.56
CA VAL A 74 -14.76 25.19 12.27
C VAL A 74 -14.19 25.27 10.87
N ASP A 75 -12.87 25.19 10.80
CA ASP A 75 -12.02 25.08 9.63
C ASP A 75 -12.69 24.30 8.47
N GLU A 76 -13.37 25.04 7.58
CA GLU A 76 -14.08 24.55 6.39
C GLU A 76 -13.12 24.02 5.30
N THR A 77 -11.81 24.01 5.56
CA THR A 77 -10.80 23.55 4.60
C THR A 77 -10.52 22.04 4.64
N VAL A 78 -11.17 21.30 5.53
CA VAL A 78 -11.12 19.81 5.59
C VAL A 78 -12.34 19.15 4.92
N GLY A 79 -13.20 19.95 4.27
CA GLY A 79 -14.49 19.54 3.68
C GLY A 79 -14.49 19.07 2.20
N LEU A 80 -13.35 18.85 1.56
CA LEU A 80 -13.29 18.29 0.20
C LEU A 80 -12.29 17.12 0.24
N VAL A 81 -12.68 15.84 0.25
CA VAL A 81 -12.95 15.02 -0.96
C VAL A 81 -13.56 13.65 -0.55
N THR A 82 -13.89 13.41 0.72
CA THR A 82 -14.24 12.07 1.22
C THR A 82 -15.68 11.61 0.97
N THR A 83 -16.62 12.52 0.73
CA THR A 83 -18.04 12.20 0.53
C THR A 83 -18.57 12.47 -0.88
N SER A 84 -17.76 13.04 -1.78
CA SER A 84 -18.27 13.49 -3.09
C SER A 84 -18.39 12.36 -4.12
N ILE A 85 -17.42 11.43 -4.20
CA ILE A 85 -17.34 10.49 -5.33
C ILE A 85 -18.58 9.60 -5.46
N ASP A 86 -19.18 9.15 -4.36
CA ASP A 86 -20.41 8.35 -4.44
C ASP A 86 -21.63 9.11 -4.96
N SER A 87 -21.58 10.44 -4.87
CA SER A 87 -22.65 11.34 -5.29
C SER A 87 -22.34 12.05 -6.62
N GLU A 88 -21.14 11.85 -7.17
CA GLU A 88 -20.76 12.43 -8.47
C GLU A 88 -21.52 11.71 -9.59
N PRO A 89 -22.25 12.44 -10.46
CA PRO A 89 -23.09 11.84 -11.51
C PRO A 89 -22.31 11.07 -12.58
N ASN A 90 -20.99 11.27 -12.64
CA ASN A 90 -20.08 10.61 -13.57
C ASN A 90 -19.09 9.66 -12.87
N ALA A 91 -19.36 9.27 -11.61
CA ALA A 91 -18.60 8.23 -10.96
C ALA A 91 -18.87 6.88 -11.62
N TYR A 92 -17.80 6.11 -11.83
CA TYR A 92 -17.87 4.77 -12.41
C TYR A 92 -17.06 3.78 -11.59
N GLU A 93 -17.51 2.54 -11.55
CA GLU A 93 -16.75 1.44 -10.96
C GLU A 93 -15.58 1.05 -11.86
N THR A 94 -14.41 0.81 -11.26
CA THR A 94 -13.20 0.42 -11.96
C THR A 94 -12.28 -0.34 -11.01
N SER A 95 -11.21 -0.95 -11.51
CA SER A 95 -10.11 -1.44 -10.68
C SER A 95 -8.96 -0.42 -10.61
N PRO A 96 -8.06 -0.52 -9.61
CA PRO A 96 -6.82 0.26 -9.59
C PRO A 96 -6.01 0.12 -10.89
N ASN A 97 -5.83 -1.11 -11.39
CA ASN A 97 -5.04 -1.39 -12.59
C ASN A 97 -5.70 -0.81 -13.84
N ASP A 98 -7.02 -0.92 -13.96
CA ASP A 98 -7.76 -0.35 -15.09
C ASP A 98 -7.67 1.17 -15.07
N LEU A 99 -7.86 1.81 -13.90
CA LEU A 99 -7.73 3.27 -13.75
C LEU A 99 -6.34 3.75 -14.18
N LEU A 100 -5.29 3.08 -13.69
CA LEU A 100 -3.90 3.39 -14.04
C LEU A 100 -3.61 3.17 -15.53
N THR A 101 -4.14 2.08 -16.10
CA THR A 101 -3.97 1.75 -17.52
C THR A 101 -4.67 2.77 -18.41
N THR A 102 -5.92 3.13 -18.11
CA THR A 102 -6.67 4.17 -18.85
C THR A 102 -5.98 5.51 -18.77
N LEU A 103 -5.54 5.93 -17.59
CA LEU A 103 -4.82 7.20 -17.43
C LEU A 103 -3.47 7.17 -18.18
N GLY A 104 -2.80 6.02 -18.18
CA GLY A 104 -1.57 5.79 -18.93
C GLY A 104 -1.78 5.88 -20.45
N SER A 105 -2.82 5.26 -20.98
CA SER A 105 -3.08 5.15 -22.42
C SER A 105 -3.72 6.38 -23.06
N ASP A 106 -4.49 7.17 -22.30
CA ASP A 106 -5.20 8.35 -22.82
C ASP A 106 -4.22 9.40 -23.39
N CYS A 107 -4.43 9.79 -24.64
CA CYS A 107 -3.68 10.85 -25.34
C CYS A 107 -4.14 12.28 -25.01
N ASP A 108 -4.71 12.42 -23.83
CA ASP A 108 -5.16 13.70 -23.32
C ASP A 108 -3.95 14.44 -22.72
N PRO A 109 -3.57 15.62 -23.24
CA PRO A 109 -2.46 16.37 -22.68
C PRO A 109 -2.68 16.77 -21.22
N ARG A 110 -3.94 16.81 -20.74
CA ARG A 110 -4.26 17.10 -19.35
C ARG A 110 -5.41 16.22 -18.89
N SER A 111 -5.14 15.31 -17.96
CA SER A 111 -6.20 14.45 -17.42
C SER A 111 -6.14 14.43 -15.90
N ILE A 112 -7.32 14.60 -15.30
CA ILE A 112 -7.51 14.60 -13.86
C ILE A 112 -8.46 13.44 -13.52
N ARG A 113 -8.07 12.60 -12.56
CA ARG A 113 -8.89 11.49 -12.06
C ARG A 113 -8.91 11.53 -10.54
N TYR A 114 -10.11 11.62 -9.97
CA TYR A 114 -10.30 11.38 -8.55
C TYR A 114 -10.70 9.93 -8.35
N TYR A 115 -10.19 9.28 -7.31
CA TYR A 115 -10.61 7.93 -6.95
C TYR A 115 -10.98 7.83 -5.47
N ARG A 116 -11.87 6.88 -5.19
CA ARG A 116 -12.11 6.30 -3.88
C ARG A 116 -11.90 4.81 -4.00
N SER A 117 -11.04 4.25 -3.16
CA SER A 117 -10.89 2.80 -3.07
C SER A 117 -12.18 2.12 -2.62
N GLN A 118 -12.15 0.80 -2.56
CA GLN A 118 -13.17 0.07 -1.82
C GLN A 118 -13.26 0.55 -0.37
N ILE A 119 -14.47 0.50 0.19
CA ILE A 119 -14.70 0.71 1.62
C ILE A 119 -14.67 -0.65 2.28
N LEU A 120 -13.74 -0.83 3.22
CA LEU A 120 -13.57 -2.05 3.98
C LEU A 120 -14.02 -1.81 5.43
N SER A 121 -14.93 -2.64 5.92
CA SER A 121 -15.40 -2.64 7.31
C SER A 121 -14.59 -3.63 8.13
N ALA A 122 -14.14 -3.23 9.32
CA ALA A 122 -13.40 -4.11 10.22
C ALA A 122 -14.31 -5.22 10.80
N PRO A 123 -13.76 -6.38 11.21
CA PRO A 123 -14.53 -7.46 11.84
C PRO A 123 -15.41 -7.01 13.02
N ASN A 124 -14.93 -6.05 13.81
CA ASN A 124 -15.68 -5.50 14.94
C ASN A 124 -16.77 -4.49 14.54
N SER A 125 -16.90 -4.15 13.26
CA SER A 125 -17.82 -3.16 12.68
C SER A 125 -17.69 -1.73 13.23
N LYS A 126 -16.63 -1.42 13.99
CA LYS A 126 -16.41 -0.09 14.61
C LYS A 126 -15.61 0.85 13.73
N VAL A 127 -14.83 0.31 12.80
CA VAL A 127 -13.92 1.06 11.94
C VAL A 127 -14.18 0.65 10.49
N LYS A 128 -14.26 1.65 9.61
CA LYS A 128 -14.22 1.46 8.16
C LYS A 128 -13.01 2.19 7.61
N ALA A 129 -12.39 1.62 6.58
CA ALA A 129 -11.23 2.20 5.93
C ALA A 129 -11.44 2.27 4.42
N TYR A 130 -11.02 3.38 3.83
CA TYR A 130 -10.86 3.55 2.38
C TYR A 130 -9.74 4.54 2.13
N ALA A 131 -9.28 4.62 0.90
CA ALA A 131 -8.40 5.67 0.43
C ALA A 131 -9.06 6.51 -0.63
N THR A 132 -8.64 7.76 -0.71
CA THR A 132 -8.97 8.68 -1.78
C THR A 132 -7.72 9.26 -2.36
N GLY A 133 -7.74 9.65 -3.62
CA GLY A 133 -6.62 10.36 -4.20
C GLY A 133 -6.96 11.06 -5.50
N LEU A 134 -6.08 11.97 -5.90
CA LEU A 134 -6.15 12.68 -7.16
C LEU A 134 -4.95 12.30 -8.03
N LEU A 135 -5.22 11.78 -9.22
CA LEU A 135 -4.20 11.47 -10.21
C LEU A 135 -4.23 12.55 -11.29
N THR A 136 -3.07 13.15 -11.56
CA THR A 136 -2.92 14.21 -12.55
C THR A 136 -1.89 13.82 -13.60
N LYS A 137 -2.31 13.78 -14.85
CA LYS A 137 -1.45 13.61 -16.01
C LYS A 137 -1.29 14.94 -16.72
N THR A 138 -0.04 15.36 -16.92
CA THR A 138 0.28 16.54 -17.73
C THR A 138 1.29 16.15 -18.82
N VAL A 139 0.99 16.49 -20.07
CA VAL A 139 1.84 16.20 -21.23
C VAL A 139 1.86 17.41 -22.14
N SER A 140 3.03 17.75 -22.68
CA SER A 140 3.14 18.77 -23.72
C SER A 140 2.34 18.36 -24.97
N GLU A 141 1.60 19.28 -25.57
CA GLU A 141 0.75 19.03 -26.75
C GLU A 141 1.51 18.35 -27.89
N GLU A 142 2.72 18.83 -28.23
CA GLU A 142 3.59 18.23 -29.26
C GLU A 142 3.91 16.75 -29.01
N ARG A 143 3.97 16.32 -27.74
CA ARG A 143 4.18 14.90 -27.41
C ARG A 143 2.89 14.11 -27.42
N ALA A 144 1.76 14.73 -27.05
CA ALA A 144 0.45 14.10 -27.13
C ALA A 144 0.08 13.81 -28.59
N GLU A 145 0.31 14.77 -29.50
CA GLU A 145 0.08 14.61 -30.94
C GLU A 145 0.92 13.47 -31.53
N ARG A 146 2.24 13.45 -31.27
CA ARG A 146 3.11 12.33 -31.69
C ARG A 146 2.67 10.98 -31.13
N GLY A 147 2.19 10.95 -29.88
CA GLY A 147 1.67 9.73 -29.27
C GLY A 147 0.39 9.21 -29.95
N ARG A 148 -0.50 10.10 -30.39
CA ARG A 148 -1.72 9.74 -31.14
C ARG A 148 -1.39 9.09 -32.47
N GLU A 149 -0.40 9.61 -33.19
CA GLU A 149 0.08 9.03 -34.44
C GLU A 149 0.71 7.65 -34.26
N ALA A 150 1.40 7.44 -33.13
CA ALA A 150 2.09 6.19 -32.80
C ALA A 150 1.22 5.14 -32.09
N GLY A 151 -0.04 5.46 -31.74
CA GLY A 151 -0.94 4.56 -31.02
C GLY A 151 -0.63 4.36 -29.54
N TYR A 152 0.28 5.15 -28.95
CA TYR A 152 0.63 5.09 -27.53
C TYR A 152 0.97 6.48 -26.97
N CYS A 153 0.34 6.86 -25.86
CA CYS A 153 0.47 8.20 -25.29
C CYS A 153 1.19 8.26 -23.94
N PHE A 154 2.50 8.03 -24.01
CA PHE A 154 3.40 8.16 -22.85
C PHE A 154 4.00 9.58 -22.79
N GLY A 155 3.33 10.47 -22.07
CA GLY A 155 3.82 11.81 -21.78
C GLY A 155 4.55 11.91 -20.44
N LYS A 156 5.58 12.76 -20.39
CA LYS A 156 6.35 13.06 -19.19
C LYS A 156 5.59 14.12 -18.37
N VAL A 157 4.86 13.71 -17.33
CA VAL A 157 4.59 14.31 -16.00
C VAL A 157 3.37 13.56 -15.46
N GLN A 158 3.62 12.55 -14.63
CA GLN A 158 2.61 11.71 -13.97
C GLN A 158 2.74 11.96 -12.48
N ASP A 159 1.73 12.57 -11.87
CA ASP A 159 1.77 12.91 -10.45
C ASP A 159 0.52 12.38 -9.75
N THR A 160 0.73 11.85 -8.56
CA THR A 160 -0.36 11.62 -7.60
C THR A 160 -0.40 12.85 -6.72
N ALA A 161 -1.42 13.69 -6.93
CA ALA A 161 -1.71 14.80 -6.05
C ALA A 161 -2.59 14.27 -4.91
N ASN A 162 -2.21 14.56 -3.67
CA ASN A 162 -3.04 14.41 -2.48
C ASN A 162 -3.67 13.01 -2.34
N ARG A 163 -2.85 12.01 -1.98
CA ARG A 163 -3.33 10.68 -1.59
C ARG A 163 -3.64 10.65 -0.11
N GLN A 164 -4.77 10.03 0.26
CA GLN A 164 -5.20 9.92 1.64
C GLN A 164 -5.78 8.56 1.99
N VAL A 165 -5.50 8.10 3.21
CA VAL A 165 -6.20 6.99 3.85
C VAL A 165 -7.14 7.57 4.90
N VAL A 166 -8.38 7.10 4.87
CA VAL A 166 -9.48 7.59 5.68
C VAL A 166 -9.97 6.46 6.58
N PHE A 167 -9.99 6.72 7.89
CA PHE A 167 -10.60 5.84 8.88
C PHE A 167 -11.90 6.47 9.40
N GLN A 168 -13.03 5.86 9.04
CA GLN A 168 -14.33 6.22 9.57
C GLN A 168 -14.65 5.41 10.82
N ARG A 169 -14.88 6.10 11.92
CA ARG A 169 -15.34 5.58 13.21
C ARG A 169 -16.69 6.22 13.53
N ALA A 170 -17.48 5.64 14.44
CA ALA A 170 -18.89 5.96 14.69
C ALA A 170 -19.30 7.43 14.50
N ASN A 171 -18.52 8.40 14.99
CA ASN A 171 -18.80 9.84 14.85
C ASN A 171 -17.61 10.67 14.34
N ARG A 172 -16.59 10.05 13.73
CA ARG A 172 -15.35 10.73 13.35
C ARG A 172 -14.73 10.08 12.12
N ALA A 173 -14.37 10.90 11.13
CA ALA A 173 -13.50 10.50 10.04
C ALA A 173 -12.11 11.09 10.29
N ASP A 174 -11.11 10.23 10.42
CA ASP A 174 -9.72 10.64 10.54
C ASP A 174 -9.00 10.47 9.21
N LEU A 175 -8.33 11.54 8.78
CA LEU A 175 -7.46 11.56 7.61
C LEU A 175 -6.02 11.40 8.11
N THR A 176 -5.35 10.32 7.73
CA THR A 176 -4.12 9.92 8.45
C THR A 176 -2.86 9.98 7.61
N GLN A 177 -2.99 9.96 6.29
CA GLN A 177 -1.87 10.18 5.38
C GLN A 177 -2.30 11.23 4.37
N LYS A 178 -1.50 12.27 4.16
CA LYS A 178 -1.66 13.19 3.02
C LYS A 178 -0.29 13.33 2.40
N ASP A 179 -0.09 12.66 1.28
CA ASP A 179 1.17 12.74 0.54
C ASP A 179 0.93 12.98 -0.95
N ASP A 180 1.79 13.82 -1.50
CA ASP A 180 1.95 13.97 -2.94
C ASP A 180 3.07 13.03 -3.38
N TYR A 181 2.94 12.42 -4.55
CA TYR A 181 3.95 11.54 -5.11
C TYR A 181 4.36 12.03 -6.49
N GLU A 182 5.55 12.62 -6.57
CA GLU A 182 6.17 13.06 -7.82
C GLU A 182 6.77 11.85 -8.56
N GLY A 183 6.50 11.73 -9.86
CA GLY A 183 7.16 10.75 -10.72
C GLY A 183 6.45 9.41 -10.91
N GLY A 184 5.19 9.30 -10.48
CA GLY A 184 4.34 8.14 -10.78
C GLY A 184 2.90 8.27 -10.30
N PHE A 185 2.04 7.40 -10.81
CA PHE A 185 0.68 7.24 -10.28
C PHE A 185 0.67 6.19 -9.18
N VAL A 186 0.11 6.53 -8.03
CA VAL A 186 -0.01 5.66 -6.88
C VAL A 186 -1.46 5.54 -6.48
N VAL A 187 -1.99 4.33 -6.55
CA VAL A 187 -3.33 4.01 -6.06
C VAL A 187 -3.19 3.14 -4.82
N PHE A 188 -3.75 3.62 -3.71
CA PHE A 188 -3.83 2.85 -2.49
C PHE A 188 -5.17 2.09 -2.40
N GLN A 189 -5.11 0.86 -1.91
CA GLN A 189 -6.28 0.05 -1.63
C GLN A 189 -6.15 -0.63 -0.25
N PRO A 190 -7.10 -0.40 0.68
CA PRO A 190 -7.23 -1.23 1.87
C PRO A 190 -7.58 -2.66 1.44
N ARG A 191 -6.87 -3.65 1.98
CA ARG A 191 -7.01 -5.05 1.58
C ARG A 191 -7.69 -5.88 2.64
N SER A 192 -7.22 -5.80 3.88
CA SER A 192 -7.66 -6.67 4.95
C SER A 192 -7.35 -6.04 6.30
N PHE A 193 -8.23 -6.21 7.27
CA PHE A 193 -7.91 -5.93 8.67
C PHE A 193 -7.18 -7.12 9.30
N SER A 194 -6.54 -6.93 10.45
CA SER A 194 -6.22 -8.06 11.32
C SER A 194 -7.51 -8.65 11.91
N GLY A 195 -7.48 -9.91 12.35
CA GLY A 195 -8.65 -10.57 12.94
C GLY A 195 -9.14 -9.87 14.22
N GLY A 196 -8.23 -9.25 14.97
CA GLY A 196 -8.55 -8.39 16.12
C GLY A 196 -9.01 -6.97 15.77
N SER A 197 -9.01 -6.61 14.48
CA SER A 197 -9.30 -5.25 13.97
C SER A 197 -8.30 -4.17 14.39
N SER A 198 -7.17 -4.50 15.02
CA SER A 198 -6.18 -3.52 15.49
C SER A 198 -5.31 -2.93 14.38
N TYR A 199 -5.16 -3.65 13.26
CA TYR A 199 -4.32 -3.23 12.14
C TYR A 199 -5.08 -3.30 10.82
N LEU A 200 -4.72 -2.45 9.89
CA LEU A 200 -5.15 -2.48 8.49
C LEU A 200 -3.94 -2.76 7.59
N ILE A 201 -4.07 -3.75 6.71
CA ILE A 201 -3.14 -3.98 5.62
C ILE A 201 -3.63 -3.26 4.38
N GLY A 202 -2.78 -2.39 3.84
CA GLY A 202 -2.97 -1.68 2.59
C GLY A 202 -2.02 -2.17 1.51
N GLN A 203 -2.42 -2.03 0.25
CA GLN A 203 -1.55 -2.19 -0.91
C GLN A 203 -1.55 -0.91 -1.73
N SER A 204 -0.35 -0.44 -2.09
CA SER A 204 -0.14 0.62 -3.05
C SER A 204 0.30 0.02 -4.37
N THR A 205 -0.46 0.24 -5.44
CA THR A 205 -0.01 -0.03 -6.81
C THR A 205 0.63 1.25 -7.34
N VAL A 206 1.89 1.16 -7.74
CA VAL A 206 2.67 2.27 -8.27
C VAL A 206 2.98 2.03 -9.73
N PHE A 207 2.68 3.02 -10.55
CA PHE A 207 3.03 3.04 -11.97
C PHE A 207 4.06 4.14 -12.21
N TYR A 208 5.31 3.75 -12.48
CA TYR A 208 6.41 4.66 -12.80
C TYR A 208 6.58 4.83 -14.30
N LYS A 209 7.12 5.98 -14.69
CA LYS A 209 7.54 6.23 -16.07
C LYS A 209 8.85 5.51 -16.39
N GLY A 210 8.81 4.56 -17.33
CA GLY A 210 10.01 3.94 -17.92
C GLY A 210 10.76 2.99 -16.97
N GLY A 211 10.11 2.60 -15.86
CA GLY A 211 10.54 1.57 -14.94
C GLY A 211 9.43 0.55 -14.72
N GLU A 212 9.68 -0.44 -13.88
CA GLU A 212 8.70 -1.46 -13.54
C GLU A 212 7.66 -0.90 -12.56
N SER A 213 6.37 -1.17 -12.82
CA SER A 213 5.31 -0.95 -11.86
C SER A 213 5.48 -1.87 -10.65
N GLY A 214 5.29 -1.35 -9.44
CA GLY A 214 5.44 -2.09 -8.20
C GLY A 214 4.16 -2.10 -7.39
N ILE A 215 3.95 -3.17 -6.64
CA ILE A 215 2.97 -3.26 -5.57
C ILE A 215 3.77 -3.17 -4.27
N TYR A 216 3.27 -2.42 -3.30
CA TYR A 216 3.88 -2.28 -1.99
C TYR A 216 2.84 -2.48 -0.90
N VAL A 217 3.16 -3.29 0.09
CA VAL A 217 2.32 -3.48 1.27
C VAL A 217 2.65 -2.41 2.30
N SER A 218 1.62 -1.91 2.97
CA SER A 218 1.74 -0.97 4.09
C SER A 218 0.84 -1.43 5.24
N ILE A 219 1.27 -1.19 6.47
CA ILE A 219 0.53 -1.55 7.69
C ILE A 219 0.12 -0.26 8.37
N PHE A 220 -1.12 -0.18 8.83
CA PHE A 220 -1.62 0.96 9.59
C PHE A 220 -2.17 0.49 10.93
N ASP A 221 -1.81 1.19 11.99
CA ASP A 221 -2.49 1.05 13.28
C ASP A 221 -3.89 1.67 13.16
N THR A 222 -4.93 0.91 13.51
CA THR A 222 -6.32 1.38 13.35
C THR A 222 -6.81 2.27 14.49
N ALA A 223 -6.08 2.37 15.60
CA ALA A 223 -6.39 3.27 16.70
C ALA A 223 -5.83 4.68 16.40
N THR A 224 -4.57 4.78 15.99
CA THR A 224 -3.91 6.05 15.66
C THR A 224 -4.15 6.46 14.21
N GLY A 225 -4.31 5.48 13.32
CA GLY A 225 -4.38 5.67 11.87
C GLY A 225 -3.02 5.86 11.21
N GLU A 226 -1.94 5.86 11.99
CA GLU A 226 -0.58 6.05 11.50
C GLU A 226 -0.06 4.78 10.81
N MET A 227 0.81 4.97 9.82
CA MET A 227 1.52 3.86 9.19
C MET A 227 2.56 3.31 10.16
N ASP A 228 2.51 2.01 10.42
CA ASP A 228 3.55 1.33 11.18
C ASP A 228 4.81 1.20 10.32
N SER A 229 5.77 2.09 10.58
CA SER A 229 7.06 2.13 9.89
C SER A 229 8.13 1.28 10.55
N TYR A 230 7.86 0.69 11.72
CA TYR A 230 8.81 -0.15 12.46
C TYR A 230 8.89 -1.55 11.86
N ILE A 231 7.78 -2.08 11.37
CA ILE A 231 7.74 -3.37 10.70
C ILE A 231 8.34 -3.24 9.29
N LYS A 232 9.51 -3.85 9.08
CA LYS A 232 10.24 -3.79 7.81
C LYS A 232 9.89 -4.99 6.93
N ILE A 233 8.93 -4.80 6.04
CA ILE A 233 8.49 -5.80 5.06
C ILE A 233 9.53 -5.95 3.95
N CYS A 234 9.91 -7.19 3.59
CA CYS A 234 10.84 -7.53 2.51
C CYS A 234 12.22 -6.86 2.63
N GLN A 235 12.70 -6.57 3.84
CA GLN A 235 13.91 -5.75 4.01
C GLN A 235 15.19 -6.47 3.57
N GLU A 236 15.30 -7.77 3.87
CA GLU A 236 16.46 -8.56 3.50
C GLU A 236 16.48 -8.85 1.99
N GLU A 237 15.29 -8.97 1.40
CA GLU A 237 15.01 -9.17 0.00
C GLU A 237 15.30 -7.87 -0.77
N ALA A 238 14.93 -6.70 -0.24
CA ALA A 238 15.24 -5.41 -0.87
C ALA A 238 16.76 -5.23 -1.08
N LYS A 239 17.57 -5.67 -0.11
CA LYS A 239 19.05 -5.68 -0.24
C LYS A 239 19.56 -6.64 -1.32
N GLN A 240 18.72 -7.58 -1.75
CA GLN A 240 19.01 -8.60 -2.76
C GLN A 240 18.39 -8.28 -4.13
N GLY A 241 17.81 -7.10 -4.34
CA GLY A 241 17.22 -6.68 -5.63
C GLY A 241 15.74 -7.02 -5.79
N TYR A 242 15.03 -7.27 -4.68
CA TYR A 242 13.58 -7.34 -4.68
C TYR A 242 12.99 -5.92 -4.59
N GLY A 243 12.05 -5.59 -5.48
CA GLY A 243 11.57 -4.22 -5.71
C GLY A 243 10.13 -3.98 -5.30
N GLY A 244 9.37 -5.04 -4.97
CA GLY A 244 7.94 -4.96 -4.62
C GLY A 244 7.52 -6.00 -3.58
N SER A 245 6.33 -5.79 -3.03
CA SER A 245 5.67 -6.67 -2.08
C SER A 245 4.17 -6.78 -2.37
N GLU A 246 3.64 -8.01 -2.35
CA GLU A 246 2.23 -8.30 -2.52
C GLU A 246 1.67 -8.99 -1.28
N TYR A 247 0.55 -8.49 -0.77
CA TYR A 247 -0.16 -9.13 0.34
C TYR A 247 -0.90 -10.38 -0.16
N LEU A 248 -0.71 -11.51 0.52
CA LEU A 248 -1.30 -12.80 0.13
C LEU A 248 -2.46 -13.25 1.01
N GLY A 249 -2.59 -12.70 2.23
CA GLY A 249 -3.58 -13.10 3.22
C GLY A 249 -3.00 -13.33 4.62
N PHE A 250 -3.87 -13.48 5.62
CA PHE A 250 -3.48 -13.87 6.98
C PHE A 250 -3.32 -15.38 7.14
N SER A 251 -2.20 -15.81 7.71
CA SER A 251 -1.99 -17.19 8.19
C SER A 251 -2.57 -17.39 9.60
N ARG A 252 -2.64 -16.32 10.40
CA ARG A 252 -3.28 -16.25 11.73
C ARG A 252 -3.87 -14.85 11.95
N PRO A 253 -4.77 -14.62 12.92
CA PRO A 253 -5.42 -13.31 13.12
C PRO A 253 -4.50 -12.09 13.21
N ALA A 254 -3.26 -12.25 13.70
CA ALA A 254 -2.26 -11.20 13.80
C ALA A 254 -0.99 -11.49 12.96
N GLU A 255 -1.01 -12.52 12.11
CA GLU A 255 0.14 -12.90 11.29
C GLU A 255 -0.27 -12.95 9.81
N PHE A 256 0.35 -12.13 8.97
CA PHE A 256 0.07 -12.09 7.55
C PHE A 256 1.25 -12.50 6.69
N VAL A 257 0.94 -12.95 5.48
CA VAL A 257 1.91 -13.42 4.51
C VAL A 257 2.03 -12.40 3.39
N VAL A 258 3.26 -12.13 3.00
CA VAL A 258 3.58 -11.35 1.80
C VAL A 258 4.44 -12.15 0.85
N SER A 259 4.29 -11.84 -0.43
CA SER A 259 5.23 -12.17 -1.48
C SER A 259 6.14 -10.98 -1.71
N CYS A 260 7.44 -11.17 -1.51
CA CYS A 260 8.49 -10.25 -1.88
C CYS A 260 9.00 -10.66 -3.26
N TYR A 261 8.95 -9.75 -4.24
CA TYR A 261 9.34 -10.09 -5.62
C TYR A 261 10.30 -9.06 -6.24
N GLY A 262 11.11 -9.52 -7.19
CA GLY A 262 11.96 -8.70 -8.04
C GLY A 262 12.89 -9.55 -8.91
N GLU A 263 14.03 -9.01 -9.30
CA GLU A 263 14.90 -9.60 -10.33
C GLU A 263 15.40 -11.03 -9.98
N ARG A 264 15.45 -11.36 -8.69
CA ARG A 264 15.94 -12.66 -8.20
C ARG A 264 14.85 -13.71 -7.97
N GLY A 265 13.62 -13.39 -8.33
CA GLY A 265 12.46 -14.28 -8.17
C GLY A 265 11.53 -13.82 -7.06
N GLU A 266 10.96 -14.79 -6.34
CA GLU A 266 9.94 -14.59 -5.31
C GLU A 266 10.42 -15.20 -3.99
N ALA A 267 10.23 -14.47 -2.89
CA ALA A 267 10.41 -14.95 -1.53
C ALA A 267 9.15 -14.67 -0.72
N LEU A 268 8.85 -15.54 0.24
CA LEU A 268 7.66 -15.40 1.09
C LEU A 268 8.09 -15.05 2.50
N GLU A 269 7.44 -14.05 3.09
CA GLU A 269 7.60 -13.68 4.49
C GLU A 269 6.27 -13.79 5.23
N THR A 270 6.37 -14.16 6.51
CA THR A 270 5.30 -13.99 7.50
C THR A 270 5.68 -12.85 8.43
N ILE A 271 4.70 -12.00 8.73
CA ILE A 271 4.86 -10.84 9.60
C ILE A 271 3.86 -10.97 10.73
N ASN A 272 4.34 -11.04 11.97
CA ASN A 272 3.53 -10.97 13.17
C ASN A 272 3.35 -9.51 13.58
N LEU A 273 2.11 -9.02 13.59
CA LEU A 273 1.76 -7.63 13.87
C LEU A 273 1.81 -7.27 15.36
N GLU A 274 1.83 -8.25 16.26
CA GLU A 274 1.93 -7.99 17.72
C GLU A 274 3.39 -7.88 18.15
N THR A 275 4.28 -8.69 17.54
CA THR A 275 5.70 -8.74 17.91
C THR A 275 6.61 -7.98 16.95
N GLY A 276 6.13 -7.67 15.74
CA GLY A 276 6.94 -7.16 14.64
C GLY A 276 7.90 -8.19 14.03
N GLU A 277 7.80 -9.46 14.43
CA GLU A 277 8.68 -10.52 13.92
C GLU A 277 8.40 -10.80 12.44
N VAL A 278 9.46 -10.80 11.64
CA VAL A 278 9.44 -11.17 10.23
C VAL A 278 10.18 -12.49 10.05
N ARG A 279 9.53 -13.47 9.42
CA ARG A 279 10.09 -14.80 9.19
C ARG A 279 9.87 -15.28 7.77
N ARG A 280 10.94 -15.69 7.11
CA ARG A 280 10.90 -16.29 5.78
C ARG A 280 10.22 -17.66 5.79
N LEU A 281 9.39 -17.90 4.78
CA LEU A 281 8.75 -19.17 4.53
C LEU A 281 9.42 -19.90 3.36
N SER A 282 9.48 -21.23 3.45
CA SER A 282 9.91 -22.10 2.35
C SER A 282 8.79 -22.39 1.34
N GLN A 283 7.54 -22.23 1.74
CA GLN A 283 6.37 -22.49 0.92
C GLN A 283 5.17 -21.65 1.37
N ARG A 284 4.25 -21.39 0.44
CA ARG A 284 3.00 -20.66 0.75
C ARG A 284 2.12 -21.51 1.69
N PRO A 285 1.53 -20.91 2.73
CA PRO A 285 0.55 -21.62 3.56
C PRO A 285 -0.66 -22.08 2.75
N ALA A 286 -1.18 -23.26 3.06
CA ALA A 286 -2.28 -23.87 2.32
C ALA A 286 -3.60 -23.10 2.45
N SER A 287 -3.78 -22.39 3.57
CA SER A 287 -4.96 -21.58 3.86
C SER A 287 -4.54 -20.19 4.27
N LEU A 288 -5.10 -19.19 3.60
CA LEU A 288 -4.96 -17.79 3.96
C LEU A 288 -6.36 -17.17 4.07
N THR A 289 -6.51 -16.17 4.91
CA THR A 289 -7.80 -15.54 5.19
C THR A 289 -7.67 -14.03 5.13
N ASP A 290 -8.69 -13.37 4.61
CA ASP A 290 -8.86 -11.93 4.72
C ASP A 290 -9.89 -11.63 5.80
N TYR A 291 -9.65 -10.60 6.61
CA TYR A 291 -10.59 -10.13 7.61
C TYR A 291 -11.16 -8.78 7.22
N GLY A 292 -12.43 -8.61 7.57
CA GLY A 292 -13.24 -7.46 7.20
C GLY A 292 -14.20 -7.77 6.07
N THR A 293 -15.04 -6.80 5.74
CA THR A 293 -16.09 -6.95 4.72
C THR A 293 -16.08 -5.75 3.79
N VAL A 294 -16.08 -6.01 2.49
CA VAL A 294 -16.18 -4.96 1.48
C VAL A 294 -17.61 -4.45 1.45
N GLU A 295 -17.80 -3.18 1.80
CA GLU A 295 -19.13 -2.53 1.79
C GLU A 295 -19.42 -1.83 0.46
N SER A 296 -18.36 -1.40 -0.25
CA SER A 296 -18.49 -0.81 -1.59
C SER A 296 -17.24 -1.04 -2.42
N SER A 297 -17.43 -1.14 -3.74
CA SER A 297 -16.39 -1.30 -4.76
C SER A 297 -15.48 -0.08 -4.90
N PHE A 298 -14.41 -0.19 -5.69
CA PHE A 298 -13.56 0.93 -6.07
C PHE A 298 -14.27 1.81 -7.11
N LYS A 299 -14.22 3.14 -6.94
CA LYS A 299 -14.84 4.11 -7.85
C LYS A 299 -13.86 5.19 -8.27
N ALA A 300 -14.02 5.69 -9.50
CA ALA A 300 -13.29 6.83 -10.01
C ALA A 300 -14.21 7.82 -10.69
N VAL A 301 -13.76 9.07 -10.78
CA VAL A 301 -14.42 10.18 -11.46
C VAL A 301 -13.43 10.82 -12.40
N ARG A 302 -13.83 10.92 -13.68
CA ARG A 302 -13.12 11.73 -14.66
C ARG A 302 -13.60 13.17 -14.54
N ARG A 303 -12.68 14.10 -14.30
CA ARG A 303 -12.97 15.53 -14.48
C ARG A 303 -12.24 16.00 -15.72
N ASP A 304 -13.00 16.60 -16.63
CA ASP A 304 -12.39 17.31 -17.74
C ASP A 304 -11.78 18.62 -17.16
N PRO A 305 -10.53 18.94 -17.54
CA PRO A 305 -9.79 20.09 -17.01
C PRO A 305 -10.38 21.45 -17.44
#